data_AF-A0A9P7DAX8-F1
#
_entry.id   AF-A0A9P7DAX8-F1
#
_cell.length_a   1.000
_cell.length_b   1.000
_cell.length_c   1.000
_cell.angle_alpha   90.00
_cell.angle_beta   90.00
_cell.angle_gamma   90.00
#
_symmetry.space_group_name_H-M   'P 1'
#
loop_
_entity.id
_entity.type
_entity.pdbx_description
1 polymer ?
#
loop_
_entity_poly.entity_id
_entity_poly.type
_entity_poly.pdbx_seq_one_letter_code
_entity_poly.pdbx_strand_id
1 'polypeptide(L)'
;VRAVTTMRNGGVIVELDSEELAEWLRGPSGRTLLEEQFESTILFRSRTFALVLEYLSIRLQIEYIDFLRHVEAENNLPAGSLTSIRWIK
;
A
#
# COMPACT_ATOMS: atom_id res chain seq x y z
N VAL A 1 1.45 7.95 20.37
CA VAL A 1 1.68 6.53 19.98
C VAL A 1 1.01 5.63 21.01
N ARG A 2 0.11 4.75 20.57
CA ARG A 2 -0.69 3.88 21.44
C ARG A 2 -0.01 2.55 21.76
N ALA A 3 0.54 1.88 20.76
CA ALA A 3 1.17 0.57 20.91
C ALA A 3 2.24 0.34 19.84
N VAL A 4 3.20 -0.54 20.15
CA VAL A 4 4.23 -0.99 19.21
C VAL A 4 4.28 -2.52 19.28
N THR A 5 4.14 -3.18 18.13
CA THR A 5 4.15 -4.64 18.03
C THR A 5 5.21 -5.09 17.03
N THR A 6 6.18 -5.87 17.48
CA THR A 6 7.21 -6.47 16.62
C THR A 6 6.71 -7.76 16.00
N MET A 7 6.81 -7.88 14.69
CA MET A 7 6.45 -9.05 13.91
C MET A 7 7.61 -10.05 13.85
N ARG A 8 7.30 -11.33 13.62
CA ARG A 8 8.30 -12.41 13.53
C ARG A 8 9.31 -12.24 12.38
N ASN A 9 8.98 -11.43 11.38
CA ASN A 9 9.85 -11.11 10.24
C ASN A 9 10.69 -9.84 10.45
N GLY A 10 10.78 -9.32 11.68
CA GLY A 10 11.52 -8.10 12.00
C GLY A 10 10.80 -6.79 11.66
N GLY A 11 9.58 -6.86 11.09
CA GLY A 11 8.74 -5.68 10.90
C GLY A 11 8.17 -5.14 12.21
N VAL A 12 7.85 -3.85 12.25
CA VAL A 12 7.22 -3.20 13.42
C VAL A 12 5.88 -2.60 13.00
N ILE A 13 4.85 -2.87 13.77
CA ILE A 13 3.54 -2.23 13.67
C ILE A 13 3.45 -1.18 14.76
N VAL A 14 3.32 0.09 14.38
CA VAL A 14 3.11 1.19 15.32
C VAL A 14 1.67 1.64 15.21
N GLU A 15 0.98 1.66 16.35
CA GLU A 15 -0.41 2.09 16.43
C GLU A 15 -0.50 3.57 16.86
N LEU A 16 -1.13 4.36 15.99
CA LEU A 16 -1.49 5.76 16.14
C LEU A 16 -2.50 5.96 17.29
N ASP A 17 -2.34 6.98 18.14
CA ASP A 17 -3.39 7.47 19.04
C ASP A 17 -4.21 8.62 18.42
N SER A 18 -3.74 9.25 17.35
CA SER A 18 -4.48 10.28 16.61
C SER A 18 -4.50 10.05 15.10
N GLU A 19 -5.59 10.46 14.47
CA GLU A 19 -5.76 10.47 13.03
C GLU A 19 -4.81 11.46 12.36
N GLU A 20 -4.66 12.66 12.93
CA GLU A 20 -3.75 13.70 12.44
C GLU A 20 -2.29 13.18 12.33
N LEU A 21 -1.80 12.47 13.35
CA LEU A 21 -0.45 11.91 13.33
C LEU A 21 -0.33 10.80 12.29
N ALA A 22 -1.39 10.00 12.11
CA ALA A 22 -1.44 8.96 11.09
C ALA A 22 -1.45 9.55 9.67
N GLU A 23 -2.18 10.64 9.43
CA GLU A 23 -2.21 11.35 8.16
C GLU A 23 -0.86 12.01 7.85
N TRP A 24 -0.27 12.68 8.84
CA TRP A 24 1.07 13.27 8.71
C TRP A 24 2.12 12.21 8.36
N LEU A 25 2.11 11.03 9.01
CA LEU A 25 3.00 9.90 8.70
C LEU A 25 2.70 9.24 7.34
N ARG A 26 1.49 9.40 6.78
CA ARG A 26 1.22 8.95 5.41
C ARG A 26 1.77 9.93 4.37
N GLY A 27 1.90 11.21 4.74
CA GLY A 27 2.45 12.26 3.90
C GLY A 27 3.96 12.11 3.66
N PRO A 28 4.48 12.67 2.56
CA PRO A 28 5.90 12.56 2.22
C PRO A 28 6.82 13.17 3.29
N SER A 29 6.41 14.30 3.89
CA SER A 29 7.20 14.98 4.93
C SER A 29 7.35 14.13 6.19
N GLY A 30 6.26 13.56 6.71
CA GLY A 30 6.30 12.72 7.90
C GLY A 30 7.06 11.42 7.67
N ARG A 31 6.96 10.82 6.48
CA ARG A 31 7.74 9.63 6.11
C ARG A 31 9.23 9.91 6.07
N THR A 32 9.64 10.95 5.35
CA THR A 32 11.06 11.31 5.23
C THR A 32 11.67 11.65 6.59
N LEU A 33 10.95 12.42 7.41
CA LEU A 33 11.46 12.78 8.75
C LEU A 33 11.59 11.56 9.65
N LEU A 34 10.66 10.59 9.56
CA LEU A 34 10.79 9.34 10.30
C LEU A 34 11.93 8.48 9.75
N GLU A 35 12.10 8.38 8.42
CA GLU A 35 13.21 7.66 7.79
C GLU A 35 14.57 8.19 8.25
N GLU A 36 14.73 9.51 8.35
CA GLU A 36 15.95 10.16 8.83
C GLU A 36 16.31 9.80 10.28
N GLN A 37 15.34 9.40 11.10
CA GLN A 37 15.60 9.00 12.50
C GLN A 37 16.19 7.59 12.63
N PHE A 38 16.24 6.81 11.55
CA PHE A 38 16.75 5.44 11.59
C PHE A 38 18.05 5.34 10.80
N GLU A 39 19.06 4.71 11.40
CA GLU A 39 20.35 4.44 10.77
C GLU A 39 20.27 3.38 9.64
N SER A 40 19.07 2.91 9.32
CA SER A 40 18.82 1.83 8.37
C SER A 40 17.63 2.16 7.47
N THR A 41 17.60 1.57 6.27
CA THR A 41 16.48 1.75 5.34
C THR A 41 15.20 1.16 5.93
N ILE A 42 14.26 2.04 6.28
CA ILE A 42 12.91 1.65 6.69
C ILE A 42 12.04 1.53 5.43
N LEU A 43 11.11 0.58 5.44
CA LEU A 43 10.16 0.42 4.35
C LEU A 43 8.74 0.57 4.90
N PHE A 44 8.08 1.66 4.56
CA PHE A 44 6.66 1.86 4.89
C PHE A 44 5.80 0.90 4.08
N ARG A 45 5.10 -0.01 4.77
CA ARG A 45 4.11 -0.86 4.13
C ARG A 45 2.73 -0.26 4.26
N SER A 46 2.18 0.18 3.13
CA SER A 46 0.73 0.41 3.01
C SER A 46 0.02 -0.94 3.14
N ARG A 47 -1.00 -1.01 4.00
CA ARG A 47 -1.89 -2.19 4.04
C ARG A 47 -2.69 -2.24 2.74
N THR A 48 -2.60 -3.37 2.06
CA THR A 48 -3.46 -3.70 0.92
C THR A 48 -4.51 -4.70 1.35
N PHE A 49 -5.65 -4.71 0.66
CA PHE A 49 -6.68 -5.72 0.83
C PHE A 49 -6.92 -6.41 -0.52
N ALA A 50 -7.11 -7.73 -0.48
CA ALA A 50 -7.41 -8.49 -1.68
C ALA A 50 -8.89 -8.29 -2.05
N LEU A 51 -9.14 -8.02 -3.33
CA LEU A 51 -10.47 -7.99 -3.93
C LEU A 51 -10.61 -9.19 -4.88
N VAL A 52 -11.75 -9.87 -4.80
CA VAL A 52 -12.11 -10.95 -5.72
C VAL A 52 -13.20 -10.41 -6.65
N LEU A 53 -12.95 -10.51 -7.95
CA LEU A 53 -13.90 -10.09 -8.98
C LEU A 53 -14.34 -11.32 -9.77
N GLU A 54 -15.65 -11.50 -9.87
CA GLU A 54 -16.26 -12.59 -10.64
C GLU A 54 -16.66 -12.11 -12.05
N TYR A 55 -16.85 -13.06 -12.96
CA TYR A 55 -17.36 -12.82 -14.32
C TYR A 55 -16.53 -11.86 -15.20
N LEU A 56 -15.22 -11.76 -14.92
CA LEU A 56 -14.29 -11.04 -15.80
C LEU A 56 -14.04 -11.82 -17.10
N SER A 57 -13.98 -11.09 -18.21
CA SER A 57 -13.64 -11.67 -19.50
C SER A 57 -12.18 -12.15 -19.49
N ILE A 58 -11.95 -13.42 -19.84
CA ILE A 58 -10.61 -14.00 -19.99
C ILE A 58 -9.79 -13.37 -21.14
N ARG A 59 -10.43 -12.53 -21.96
CA ARG A 59 -9.74 -11.76 -23.02
C ARG A 59 -8.98 -10.57 -22.46
N LEU A 60 -9.21 -10.19 -21.19
CA LEU A 60 -8.45 -9.13 -20.53
C LEU A 60 -7.01 -9.57 -20.34
N GLN A 61 -6.09 -8.77 -20.87
CA GLN A 61 -4.65 -9.00 -20.76
C GLN A 61 -4.14 -8.38 -19.45
N ILE A 62 -4.51 -8.97 -18.31
CA ILE A 62 -4.14 -8.46 -16.99
C ILE A 62 -2.63 -8.49 -16.73
N GLU A 63 -1.88 -9.26 -17.53
CA GLU A 63 -0.43 -9.40 -17.48
C GLU A 63 0.30 -8.26 -18.21
N TYR A 64 -0.42 -7.39 -18.93
CA TYR A 64 0.17 -6.23 -19.59
C TYR A 64 0.71 -5.22 -18.55
N ILE A 65 1.92 -4.70 -18.79
CA ILE A 65 2.69 -3.94 -17.78
C ILE A 65 1.95 -2.71 -17.25
N ASP A 66 1.21 -2.01 -18.11
CA ASP A 66 0.49 -0.80 -17.74
C ASP A 66 -0.99 -1.04 -17.48
N PHE A 67 -1.46 -2.30 -17.47
CA PHE A 67 -2.88 -2.63 -17.31
C PHE A 67 -3.48 -1.98 -16.06
N LEU A 68 -2.81 -2.10 -14.91
CA LEU A 68 -3.28 -1.52 -13.66
C LEU A 68 -3.32 0.01 -13.70
N ARG A 69 -2.36 0.66 -14.38
CA ARG A 69 -2.33 2.12 -14.52
C ARG A 69 -3.52 2.62 -15.35
N HIS A 70 -3.85 1.89 -16.42
CA HIS A 70 -5.01 2.20 -17.25
C HIS A 70 -6.30 2.04 -16.47
N VAL A 71 -6.48 0.92 -15.74
CA VAL A 71 -7.65 0.71 -14.90
C VAL A 71 -7.80 1.81 -13.85
N GLU A 72 -6.71 2.21 -13.19
CA GLU A 72 -6.75 3.33 -12.24
C GLU A 72 -7.22 4.63 -12.90
N ALA A 73 -6.64 4.98 -14.05
CA ALA A 73 -6.99 6.20 -14.78
C ALA A 73 -8.45 6.19 -15.25
N GLU A 74 -8.92 5.08 -15.84
CA GLU A 74 -10.30 4.93 -16.33
C GLU A 74 -11.34 5.00 -15.21
N ASN A 75 -10.96 4.62 -13.98
CA ASN A 75 -11.86 4.58 -12.82
C ASN A 75 -11.63 5.72 -11.83
N ASN A 76 -10.83 6.74 -12.18
CA ASN A 76 -10.46 7.87 -11.30
C ASN A 76 -9.86 7.43 -9.95
N LEU A 77 -9.09 6.34 -9.95
CA LEU A 77 -8.37 5.89 -8.76
C LEU A 77 -7.01 6.63 -8.66
N PRO A 78 -6.54 6.91 -7.44
CA PRO A 78 -5.18 7.44 -7.25
C PRO A 78 -4.14 6.48 -7.82
N ALA A 79 -3.12 7.03 -8.46
CA ALA A 79 -2.02 6.23 -9.02
C ALA A 79 -1.33 5.43 -7.92
N GLY A 80 -1.30 4.10 -8.08
CA GLY A 80 -0.60 3.18 -7.16
C GLY A 80 -1.52 2.51 -6.15
N SER A 81 -2.83 2.76 -6.24
CA SER A 81 -3.84 2.14 -5.39
C SER A 81 -3.96 0.63 -5.65
N LEU A 82 -3.76 0.18 -6.89
CA LEU A 82 -3.75 -1.22 -7.28
C LEU A 82 -2.31 -1.77 -7.29
N THR A 83 -2.00 -2.64 -6.33
CA THR A 83 -0.63 -3.17 -6.14
C THR A 83 -0.32 -4.36 -7.03
N SER A 84 -1.29 -5.25 -7.24
CA SER A 84 -1.13 -6.43 -8.10
C SER A 84 -2.48 -6.98 -8.53
N ILE A 85 -2.47 -7.76 -9.61
CA ILE A 85 -3.63 -8.51 -10.12
C ILE A 85 -3.16 -9.88 -10.58
N ARG A 86 -4.01 -10.89 -10.42
CA ARG A 86 -3.76 -12.25 -10.89
C ARG A 86 -5.07 -13.00 -11.10
N TRP A 87 -5.07 -13.93 -12.05
CA TRP A 87 -6.13 -14.93 -12.12
C TRP A 87 -6.11 -15.83 -10.88
N ILE A 88 -7.30 -16.08 -10.34
CA ILE A 88 -7.51 -17.13 -9.36
C ILE A 88 -7.62 -18.43 -10.17
N LYS A 89 -6.77 -19.41 -9.84
CA LYS A 89 -6.78 -20.75 -10.45
C LYS A 89 -7.46 -21.72 -9.51
#